data_AF-A0A934YJM6-F1
#
_entry.id   AF-A0A934YJM6-F1
#
_cell.length_a   1.000
_cell.length_b   1.000
_cell.length_c   1.000
_cell.angle_alpha   90.00
_cell.angle_beta   90.00
_cell.angle_gamma   90.00
#
_symmetry.space_group_name_H-M   'P 1'
#
loop_
_entity.id
_entity.type
_entity.pdbx_description
1 polymer ?
#
loop_
_entity_poly.entity_id
_entity_poly.type
_entity_poly.pdbx_seq_one_letter_code
_entity_poly.pdbx_strand_id
1 'polypeptide(L)'
;MSKEAFVAEVKRIVGLTRGGDLDAANHAFAALFASPIIDAQRPEDRRQAFKLLVLAKRSGAPSASLLSAISAARSPIDRLVAETHAAEDYEMLGVCHVLLGDPDTATTLIREGLRLEREKNPQSDLCGRLMTRLSAL
;
A
#
# COMPACT_ATOMS: atom_id res chain seq x y z
N MET A 1 -4.44 20.28 -7.64
CA MET A 1 -4.30 20.32 -6.17
C MET A 1 -2.80 20.35 -5.86
N SER A 2 -2.35 21.21 -4.94
CA SER A 2 -0.92 21.39 -4.62
C SER A 2 -0.38 20.29 -3.71
N LYS A 3 0.95 20.20 -3.55
CA LYS A 3 1.59 19.31 -2.55
C LYS A 3 1.03 19.55 -1.14
N GLU A 4 0.81 20.81 -0.78
CA GLU A 4 0.23 21.18 0.53
C GLU A 4 -1.17 20.62 0.70
N ALA A 5 -2.00 20.69 -0.34
CA ALA A 5 -3.34 20.14 -0.32
C ALA A 5 -3.35 18.60 -0.28
N PHE A 6 -2.40 17.93 -0.94
CA PHE A 6 -2.19 16.48 -0.79
C PHE A 6 -1.85 16.12 0.67
N VAL A 7 -0.89 16.82 1.26
CA VAL A 7 -0.49 16.58 2.66
C VAL A 7 -1.63 16.87 3.63
N ALA A 8 -2.40 17.94 3.40
CA ALA A 8 -3.57 18.27 4.20
C ALA A 8 -4.63 17.18 4.11
N GLU A 9 -4.88 16.64 2.91
CA GLU A 9 -5.83 15.56 2.70
C GLU A 9 -5.37 14.26 3.39
N VAL A 10 -4.11 13.86 3.25
CA VAL A 10 -3.56 12.70 3.97
C VAL A 10 -3.69 12.87 5.48
N LYS A 11 -3.39 14.06 6.02
CA LYS A 11 -3.55 14.36 7.46
C LYS A 11 -5.01 14.25 7.91
N ARG A 12 -5.95 14.75 7.10
CA ARG A 12 -7.39 14.65 7.37
C ARG A 12 -7.82 13.20 7.45
N ILE A 13 -7.39 12.36 6.50
CA ILE A 13 -7.68 10.93 6.46
C ILE A 13 -7.12 10.21 7.70
N VAL A 14 -5.86 10.49 8.05
CA VAL A 14 -5.24 9.94 9.28
C VAL A 14 -6.00 10.37 10.53
N GLY A 15 -6.56 11.58 10.55
CA GLY A 15 -7.47 12.04 11.60
C GLY A 15 -8.69 11.14 11.76
N LEU A 16 -9.34 10.76 10.66
CA LEU A 16 -10.48 9.82 10.67
C LEU A 16 -10.08 8.44 11.22
N THR A 17 -8.96 7.90 10.74
CA THR A 17 -8.42 6.61 11.22
C THR A 17 -8.18 6.63 12.74
N ARG A 18 -7.58 7.71 13.25
CA ARG A 18 -7.32 7.88 14.69
C ARG A 18 -8.58 8.12 15.51
N GLY A 19 -9.59 8.74 14.91
CA GLY A 19 -10.91 8.93 15.51
C GLY A 19 -11.76 7.65 15.53
N GLY A 20 -11.30 6.56 14.90
CA GLY A 20 -12.01 5.28 14.83
C GLY A 20 -13.04 5.20 13.69
N ASP A 21 -13.19 6.26 12.89
CA ASP A 21 -14.07 6.25 11.72
C ASP A 21 -13.35 5.64 10.51
N LEU A 22 -13.18 4.32 10.57
CA LEU A 22 -12.43 3.56 9.57
C LEU A 22 -13.13 3.53 8.22
N ASP A 23 -14.47 3.53 8.18
CA ASP A 23 -15.21 3.55 6.93
C ASP A 23 -15.03 4.88 6.19
N ALA A 24 -15.18 6.01 6.87
CA ALA A 24 -14.91 7.31 6.26
C ALA A 24 -13.45 7.43 5.82
N ALA A 25 -12.51 6.93 6.62
CA ALA A 25 -11.09 6.91 6.26
C ALA A 25 -10.84 6.08 4.99
N ASN A 26 -11.42 4.88 4.90
CA ASN A 26 -11.28 4.00 3.74
C ASN A 26 -11.87 4.65 2.48
N HIS A 27 -13.07 5.24 2.56
CA HIS A 27 -13.66 5.96 1.43
C HIS A 27 -12.80 7.14 0.97
N ALA A 28 -12.22 7.88 1.91
CA ALA A 28 -11.34 8.99 1.58
C ALA A 28 -10.01 8.53 0.96
N PHE A 29 -9.43 7.43 1.43
CA PHE A 29 -8.29 6.79 0.76
C PHE A 29 -8.63 6.34 -0.65
N ALA A 30 -9.80 5.72 -0.86
CA ALA A 30 -10.25 5.30 -2.18
C ALA A 30 -10.33 6.50 -3.15
N ALA A 31 -10.93 7.61 -2.70
CA ALA A 31 -11.01 8.85 -3.48
C ALA A 31 -9.62 9.45 -3.77
N LEU A 32 -8.72 9.44 -2.78
CA LEU A 32 -7.34 9.93 -2.95
C LEU A 32 -6.58 9.12 -4.01
N PHE A 33 -6.68 7.78 -3.96
CA PHE A 33 -5.95 6.90 -4.87
C PHE A 33 -6.56 6.83 -6.28
N ALA A 34 -7.85 7.08 -6.41
CA ALA A 34 -8.50 7.26 -7.71
C ALA A 34 -8.19 8.63 -8.36
N SER A 35 -7.69 9.59 -7.57
CA SER A 35 -7.40 10.94 -8.06
C SER A 35 -6.08 11.00 -8.81
N PRO A 36 -5.99 11.71 -9.95
CA PRO A 36 -4.75 11.86 -10.72
C PRO A 36 -3.64 12.59 -9.94
N ILE A 37 -3.97 13.22 -8.80
CA ILE A 37 -2.95 13.86 -7.96
C ILE A 37 -1.92 12.86 -7.43
N ILE A 38 -2.32 11.61 -7.19
CA ILE A 38 -1.43 10.62 -6.59
C ILE A 38 -0.22 10.41 -7.50
N ASP A 39 -0.42 10.31 -8.81
CA ASP A 39 0.65 10.11 -9.79
C ASP A 39 1.50 11.36 -9.98
N ALA A 40 0.98 12.56 -9.63
CA ALA A 40 1.74 13.81 -9.67
C ALA A 40 2.64 14.00 -8.43
N GLN A 41 2.51 13.16 -7.40
CA GLN A 41 3.38 13.22 -6.22
C GLN A 41 4.67 12.43 -6.44
N ARG A 42 5.73 12.80 -5.70
CA ARG A 42 6.99 12.06 -5.73
C ARG A 42 6.78 10.61 -5.25
N PRO A 43 7.55 9.64 -5.76
CA PRO A 43 7.45 8.23 -5.32
C PRO A 43 7.44 8.03 -3.80
N GLU A 44 8.28 8.76 -3.06
CA GLU A 44 8.35 8.68 -1.60
C GLU A 44 7.06 9.16 -0.90
N ASP A 45 6.42 10.20 -1.44
CA ASP A 45 5.20 10.77 -0.89
C ASP A 45 4.00 9.84 -1.21
N ARG A 46 3.95 9.29 -2.44
CA ARG A 46 2.99 8.25 -2.86
C ARG A 46 3.07 7.04 -1.94
N ARG A 47 4.28 6.53 -1.76
CA ARG A 47 4.55 5.36 -0.93
C ARG A 47 4.10 5.57 0.51
N GLN A 48 4.38 6.74 1.09
CA GLN A 48 3.94 7.02 2.45
C GLN A 48 2.40 6.98 2.55
N ALA A 49 1.67 7.52 1.57
CA ALA A 49 0.22 7.45 1.55
C ALA A 49 -0.29 6.01 1.41
N PHE A 50 0.29 5.21 0.51
CA PHE A 50 -0.08 3.80 0.35
C PHE A 50 0.16 2.99 1.63
N LYS A 51 1.30 3.17 2.31
CA LYS A 51 1.62 2.47 3.57
C LYS A 51 0.57 2.71 4.65
N LEU A 52 0.00 3.92 4.74
CA LEU A 52 -1.02 4.26 5.73
C LEU A 52 -2.32 3.47 5.55
N LEU A 53 -2.65 3.06 4.32
CA LEU A 53 -3.77 2.14 4.08
C LEU A 53 -3.27 0.68 4.06
N VAL A 54 -2.40 0.32 3.12
CA VAL A 54 -2.11 -1.07 2.77
C VAL A 54 -1.41 -1.82 3.90
N LEU A 55 -0.46 -1.19 4.58
CA LEU A 55 0.35 -1.83 5.63
C LEU A 55 -0.14 -1.52 7.05
N ALA A 56 -1.32 -0.90 7.20
CA ALA A 56 -1.89 -0.66 8.52
C ALA A 56 -2.19 -1.99 9.22
N LYS A 57 -1.88 -2.06 10.53
CA LYS A 57 -2.18 -3.22 11.37
C LYS A 57 -3.70 -3.36 11.49
N ARG A 58 -4.21 -4.56 11.24
CA ARG A 58 -5.65 -4.88 11.28
C ARG A 58 -5.86 -6.26 11.89
N SER A 59 -7.05 -6.46 12.44
CA SER A 59 -7.55 -7.75 12.91
C SER A 59 -8.94 -8.02 12.31
N GLY A 60 -9.29 -9.29 12.16
CA GLY A 60 -10.56 -9.70 11.59
C GLY A 60 -10.62 -9.62 10.06
N ALA A 61 -11.81 -9.88 9.53
CA ALA A 61 -12.06 -9.86 8.08
C ALA A 61 -12.08 -8.42 7.53
N PRO A 62 -11.58 -8.17 6.30
CA PRO A 62 -11.68 -6.87 5.65
C PRO A 62 -13.13 -6.40 5.49
N SER A 63 -13.41 -5.14 5.82
CA SER A 63 -14.69 -4.52 5.51
C SER A 63 -14.81 -4.23 4.00
N ALA A 64 -16.05 -4.06 3.51
CA ALA A 64 -16.28 -3.70 2.10
C ALA A 64 -15.65 -2.35 1.72
N SER A 65 -15.68 -1.37 2.64
CA SER A 65 -15.04 -0.06 2.44
C SER A 65 -13.53 -0.20 2.27
N LEU A 66 -12.89 -1.08 3.06
CA LEU A 66 -11.46 -1.36 2.95
C LEU A 66 -11.13 -2.01 1.61
N LEU A 67 -11.90 -3.04 1.20
CA LEU A 67 -11.67 -3.71 -0.09
C LEU A 67 -11.79 -2.75 -1.26
N SER A 68 -12.75 -1.83 -1.22
CA SER A 68 -12.90 -0.76 -2.21
C SER A 68 -11.67 0.15 -2.25
N ALA A 69 -11.16 0.57 -1.09
CA ALA A 69 -9.97 1.41 -1.00
C ALA A 69 -8.69 0.70 -1.50
N ILE A 70 -8.54 -0.59 -1.18
CA ILE A 70 -7.43 -1.42 -1.66
C ILE A 70 -7.51 -1.61 -3.18
N SER A 71 -8.70 -1.85 -3.72
CA SER A 71 -8.92 -1.95 -5.17
C SER A 71 -8.53 -0.65 -5.87
N ALA A 72 -8.86 0.51 -5.30
CA ALA A 72 -8.46 1.81 -5.84
C ALA A 72 -6.94 2.05 -5.75
N ALA A 73 -6.25 1.52 -4.74
CA ALA A 73 -4.81 1.65 -4.57
C ALA A 73 -3.99 0.77 -5.54
N ARG A 74 -4.55 -0.36 -6.00
CA ARG A 74 -3.82 -1.38 -6.77
C ARG A 74 -3.14 -0.80 -8.03
N SER A 75 -3.89 -0.13 -8.90
CA SER A 75 -3.34 0.39 -10.16
C SER A 75 -2.30 1.52 -9.96
N PRO A 76 -2.51 2.48 -9.04
CA PRO A 76 -1.47 3.45 -8.67
C PRO A 76 -0.19 2.84 -8.08
N ILE A 77 -0.30 1.76 -7.30
CA ILE A 77 0.86 1.03 -6.75
C ILE A 77 1.57 0.24 -7.85
N ASP A 78 0.84 -0.39 -8.77
CA ASP A 78 1.41 -1.09 -9.93
C ASP A 78 2.26 -0.14 -10.79
N ARG A 79 1.75 1.08 -11.05
CA ARG A 79 2.54 2.13 -11.70
C ARG A 79 3.78 2.53 -10.89
N LEU A 80 3.68 2.60 -9.56
CA LEU A 80 4.81 2.93 -8.69
C LEU A 80 5.89 1.83 -8.78
N VAL A 81 5.48 0.55 -8.78
CA VAL A 81 6.39 -0.59 -8.96
C VAL A 81 7.12 -0.51 -10.31
N ALA A 82 6.39 -0.21 -11.39
CA ALA A 82 6.98 -0.07 -12.73
C ALA A 82 7.95 1.11 -12.84
N GLU A 83 7.75 2.17 -12.05
CA GLU A 83 8.60 3.36 -12.06
C GLU A 83 9.88 3.17 -11.24
N THR A 84 9.78 2.56 -10.05
CA THR A 84 10.88 2.57 -9.06
C THR A 84 11.64 1.26 -8.99
N HIS A 85 10.99 0.14 -9.35
CA HIS A 85 11.45 -1.21 -9.08
C HIS A 85 11.93 -1.43 -7.63
N ALA A 86 11.29 -0.75 -6.66
CA ALA A 86 11.67 -0.84 -5.25
C ALA A 86 10.97 -2.02 -4.54
N ALA A 87 11.72 -2.79 -3.76
CA ALA A 87 11.20 -3.95 -3.03
C ALA A 87 10.00 -3.65 -2.12
N GLU A 88 9.96 -2.45 -1.50
CA GLU A 88 8.84 -2.03 -0.66
C GLU A 88 7.54 -1.77 -1.44
N ASP A 89 7.62 -1.47 -2.75
CA ASP A 89 6.43 -1.33 -3.59
C ASP A 89 5.85 -2.68 -3.97
N TYR A 90 6.71 -3.66 -4.25
CA TYR A 90 6.31 -5.06 -4.41
C TYR A 90 5.64 -5.61 -3.14
N GLU A 91 6.13 -5.24 -1.94
CA GLU A 91 5.45 -5.57 -0.68
C GLU A 91 4.01 -5.04 -0.68
N MET A 92 3.83 -3.75 -0.96
CA MET A 92 2.52 -3.11 -0.94
C MET A 92 1.58 -3.70 -2.00
N LEU A 93 2.06 -3.91 -3.23
CA LEU A 93 1.25 -4.49 -4.29
C LEU A 93 0.83 -5.92 -3.94
N GLY A 94 1.76 -6.72 -3.44
CA GLY A 94 1.49 -8.08 -2.97
C GLY A 94 0.40 -8.09 -1.91
N VAL A 95 0.49 -7.23 -0.88
CA VAL A 95 -0.53 -7.13 0.17
C VAL A 95 -1.90 -6.73 -0.38
N CYS A 96 -1.96 -5.88 -1.42
CA CYS A 96 -3.23 -5.58 -2.08
C CYS A 96 -3.85 -6.84 -2.69
N HIS A 97 -3.07 -7.67 -3.38
CA HIS A 97 -3.55 -8.93 -3.95
C HIS A 97 -4.01 -9.93 -2.88
N VAL A 98 -3.31 -10.05 -1.74
CA VAL A 98 -3.77 -10.86 -0.60
C VAL A 98 -5.16 -10.41 -0.12
N LEU A 99 -5.33 -9.10 0.10
CA LEU A 99 -6.58 -8.55 0.61
C LEU A 99 -7.73 -8.70 -0.40
N LEU A 100 -7.43 -8.73 -1.69
CA LEU A 100 -8.41 -8.93 -2.77
C LEU A 100 -8.65 -10.41 -3.11
N GLY A 101 -8.04 -11.35 -2.38
CA GLY A 101 -8.27 -12.79 -2.56
C GLY A 101 -7.46 -13.44 -3.68
N ASP A 102 -6.31 -12.85 -4.05
CA ASP A 102 -5.40 -13.35 -5.09
C ASP A 102 -4.01 -13.67 -4.50
N PRO A 103 -3.89 -14.77 -3.72
CA PRO A 103 -2.64 -15.12 -3.05
C PRO A 103 -1.53 -15.58 -4.01
N ASP A 104 -1.88 -16.08 -5.20
CA ASP A 104 -0.90 -16.55 -6.19
C ASP A 104 -0.10 -15.37 -6.79
N THR A 105 -0.81 -14.31 -7.19
CA THR A 105 -0.15 -13.09 -7.66
C THR A 105 0.60 -12.41 -6.52
N ALA A 106 0.03 -12.39 -5.31
CA ALA A 106 0.72 -11.87 -4.12
C ALA A 106 2.04 -12.60 -3.86
N THR A 107 2.05 -13.93 -3.95
CA THR A 107 3.26 -14.75 -3.76
C THR A 107 4.34 -14.37 -4.77
N THR A 108 3.97 -14.21 -6.04
CA THR A 108 4.90 -13.83 -7.11
C THR A 108 5.52 -12.45 -6.84
N LEU A 109 4.69 -11.46 -6.51
CA LEU A 109 5.13 -10.09 -6.23
C LEU A 109 6.04 -10.02 -4.99
N ILE A 110 5.66 -10.68 -3.90
CA ILE A 110 6.42 -10.63 -2.64
C ILE A 110 7.77 -11.37 -2.80
N ARG A 111 7.82 -12.46 -3.58
CA ARG A 111 9.09 -13.12 -3.92
C ARG A 111 10.02 -12.22 -4.72
N GLU A 112 9.49 -11.47 -5.67
CA GLU A 112 10.28 -10.53 -6.46
C GLU A 112 10.82 -9.39 -5.60
N GLY A 113 9.99 -8.80 -4.73
CA GLY A 113 10.44 -7.84 -3.74
C GLY A 113 11.54 -8.39 -2.83
N LEU A 114 11.41 -9.65 -2.38
CA LEU A 114 12.40 -10.31 -1.53
C LEU A 114 13.72 -10.54 -2.27
N ARG A 115 13.67 -10.92 -3.56
CA ARG A 115 14.85 -11.08 -4.41
C ARG A 115 15.62 -9.75 -4.50
N LEU A 116 14.92 -8.67 -4.88
CA LEU A 116 15.50 -7.33 -5.01
C LEU A 116 16.12 -6.83 -3.69
N GLU A 117 15.40 -7.01 -2.59
CA GLU A 117 15.90 -6.56 -1.28
C GLU A 117 17.10 -7.38 -0.82
N ARG A 118 17.14 -8.70 -1.07
CA ARG A 118 18.30 -9.54 -0.72
C ARG A 118 19.55 -9.18 -1.52
N GLU A 119 19.39 -8.87 -2.81
CA GLU A 119 20.49 -8.41 -3.66
C GLU A 119 21.07 -7.07 -3.16
N LYS A 120 20.21 -6.20 -2.64
CA LYS A 120 20.61 -4.90 -2.09
C LYS A 120 21.19 -5.00 -0.68
N ASN A 121 20.48 -5.64 0.24
CA ASN A 121 20.87 -5.84 1.63
C ASN A 121 20.16 -7.08 2.23
N PRO A 122 20.84 -8.24 2.30
CA PRO A 122 20.23 -9.48 2.78
C PRO A 122 19.90 -9.48 4.28
N GLN A 123 20.42 -8.52 5.05
CA GLN A 123 20.18 -8.38 6.49
C GLN A 123 19.13 -7.31 6.83
N SER A 124 18.42 -6.76 5.83
CA SER A 124 17.45 -5.71 6.09
C SER A 124 16.18 -6.22 6.76
N ASP A 125 15.54 -5.35 7.57
CA ASP A 125 14.25 -5.65 8.18
C ASP A 125 13.16 -5.94 7.14
N LEU A 126 13.27 -5.36 5.94
CA LEU A 126 12.33 -5.60 4.85
C LEU A 126 12.40 -7.06 4.35
N CYS A 127 13.60 -7.66 4.27
CA CYS A 127 13.73 -9.10 4.01
C CYS A 127 12.94 -9.93 5.02
N GLY A 128 13.09 -9.61 6.32
CA GLY A 128 12.36 -10.28 7.40
C GLY A 128 10.85 -10.16 7.24
N ARG A 129 10.34 -8.96 6.95
CA ARG A 129 8.89 -8.73 6.72
C ARG A 129 8.38 -9.49 5.50
N LEU A 130 9.09 -9.47 4.38
CA LEU A 130 8.69 -10.16 3.15
C LEU A 130 8.65 -11.68 3.34
N MET A 131 9.64 -12.26 4.04
CA MET A 131 9.64 -13.68 4.40
C MET A 131 8.44 -14.04 5.27
N THR A 132 8.16 -13.25 6.32
CA THR A 132 6.98 -13.47 7.19
C THR A 132 5.68 -13.45 6.40
N ARG A 133 5.55 -12.56 5.40
CA ARG A 133 4.36 -12.53 4.53
C ARG A 133 4.25 -13.76 3.66
N LEU A 134 5.35 -14.20 3.03
CA LEU A 134 5.35 -15.42 2.22
C LEU A 134 4.99 -16.66 3.03
N SER A 135 5.44 -16.76 4.28
CA SER A 135 5.10 -17.87 5.16
C SER A 135 3.63 -17.88 5.61
N ALA A 136 2.92 -16.77 5.45
CA ALA A 136 1.52 -16.62 5.85
C ALA A 136 0.52 -16.76 4.69
N LEU A 137 1.01 -16.98 3.46
CA LEU A 137 0.23 -17.24 2.25
C LEU A 137 0.22 -18.73 1.93
#